data_AF-A0A9D4NU81-F1
#
_entry.id   AF-A0A9D4NU81-F1
#
_cell.length_a   1.000
_cell.length_b   1.000
_cell.length_c   1.000
_cell.angle_alpha   90.00
_cell.angle_beta   90.00
_cell.angle_gamma   90.00
#
_symmetry.space_group_name_H-M   'P 1'
#
loop_
_entity.id
_entity.type
_entity.pdbx_description
1 polymer ?
#
loop_
_entity_poly.entity_id
_entity_poly.type
_entity_poly.pdbx_seq_one_letter_code
_entity_poly.pdbx_strand_id
1 'polypeptide(L)'
;MKTISSTVGHSRSECVKVVVRCRPLSEKEKQEKEIKVVKVNCERGTIQLHRPPVTPPSSQANGNEDNVKIYTFDTVYDCDSKQEEIYADVCHPLVESVLNGFNGTIFAYGQTGTGKTYTMEGVVDDPGVIARSFVHIFSHIGQSSHKQFLVRSSYLEIYQEEIRDLLSTNANKRLELRERSDIGVYVKDLSSFVCKNVAEIERVLGQRSS
;
A
#
# COMPACT_ATOMS: atom_id res chain seq x y z
N MET A 1 -11.65 33.42 -25.50
CA MET A 1 -10.34 34.12 -25.55
C MET A 1 -10.16 34.96 -24.28
N LYS A 2 -9.51 34.40 -23.27
CA LYS A 2 -8.77 35.14 -22.23
C LYS A 2 -7.57 34.28 -21.88
N THR A 3 -6.40 34.80 -22.23
CA THR A 3 -5.08 34.22 -21.99
C THR A 3 -4.71 34.46 -20.53
N ILE A 4 -4.23 33.43 -19.82
CA ILE A 4 -3.51 33.58 -18.56
C ILE A 4 -2.13 32.96 -18.78
N SER A 5 -1.10 33.81 -18.74
CA SER A 5 0.31 33.40 -18.75
C SER A 5 0.75 32.93 -17.37
N SER A 6 1.38 31.75 -17.36
CA SER A 6 2.48 31.27 -16.51
C SER A 6 2.76 31.95 -15.16
N THR A 7 2.63 31.20 -14.06
CA THR A 7 3.75 30.90 -13.11
C THR A 7 3.28 29.96 -12.00
N VAL A 8 3.85 28.75 -11.96
CA VAL A 8 4.31 27.94 -10.80
C VAL A 8 4.47 26.54 -11.36
N GLY A 9 5.72 26.10 -11.49
CA GLY A 9 6.06 24.74 -11.90
C GLY A 9 5.58 23.75 -10.85
N HIS A 10 4.39 23.20 -11.04
CA HIS A 10 4.10 21.86 -10.52
C HIS A 10 4.88 20.91 -11.41
N SER A 11 5.91 20.26 -10.87
CA SER A 11 6.38 19.03 -11.50
C SER A 11 5.15 18.17 -11.75
N ARG A 12 5.03 17.58 -12.94
CA ARG A 12 4.02 16.56 -13.17
C ARG A 12 4.28 15.46 -12.15
N SER A 13 3.53 15.46 -11.04
CA SER A 13 3.53 14.33 -10.12
C SER A 13 3.04 13.14 -10.94
N GLU A 14 3.88 12.12 -11.04
CA GLU A 14 3.52 10.89 -11.69
C GLU A 14 2.25 10.34 -11.04
N CYS A 15 1.31 9.88 -11.87
CA CYS A 15 0.03 9.36 -11.43
C CYS A 15 0.13 7.94 -10.87
N VAL A 16 1.24 7.25 -11.12
CA VAL A 16 1.53 5.90 -10.66
C VAL A 16 2.96 5.87 -10.15
N LYS A 17 3.14 5.35 -8.93
CA LYS A 17 4.46 5.05 -8.35
C LYS A 17 4.53 3.58 -8.00
N VAL A 18 5.61 2.92 -8.42
CA VAL A 18 5.91 1.52 -8.16
C VAL A 18 7.01 1.46 -7.11
N VAL A 19 6.63 0.95 -5.95
CA VAL A 19 7.50 0.85 -4.78
C VAL A 19 7.68 -0.62 -4.44
N VAL A 20 8.92 -1.03 -4.15
CA VAL A 20 9.21 -2.39 -3.72
C VAL A 20 9.79 -2.40 -2.31
N ARG A 21 9.25 -3.27 -1.46
CA ARG A 21 9.75 -3.49 -0.10
C ARG A 21 10.24 -4.92 0.06
N CYS A 22 11.48 -5.10 0.48
CA CYS A 22 12.06 -6.40 0.79
C CYS A 22 12.02 -6.67 2.29
N ARG A 23 11.20 -7.65 2.71
CA ARG A 23 11.15 -8.06 4.13
C ARG A 23 12.46 -8.70 4.60
N PRO A 24 12.76 -8.67 5.90
CA PRO A 24 13.80 -9.52 6.49
C PRO A 24 13.48 -11.01 6.30
N LEU A 25 14.51 -11.85 6.36
CA LEU A 25 14.36 -13.29 6.48
C LEU A 25 13.62 -13.62 7.78
N SER A 26 12.65 -14.53 7.69
CA SER A 26 11.92 -15.07 8.82
C SER A 26 12.81 -15.97 9.66
N GLU A 27 12.44 -16.18 10.93
CA GLU A 27 13.22 -17.05 11.82
C GLU A 27 13.32 -18.49 11.31
N LYS A 28 12.29 -18.99 10.61
CA LYS A 28 12.32 -20.31 9.97
C LYS A 28 13.36 -20.37 8.84
N GLU A 29 13.38 -19.37 7.96
CA GLU A 29 14.37 -19.28 6.87
C GLU A 29 15.80 -19.16 7.42
N LYS A 30 16.00 -18.43 8.53
CA LYS A 30 17.30 -18.36 9.22
C LYS A 30 17.73 -19.71 9.79
N GLN A 31 16.80 -20.46 10.40
CA GLN A 31 17.07 -21.79 10.96
C GLN A 31 17.41 -22.81 9.86
N GLU A 32 16.72 -22.72 8.73
CA GLU A 32 16.95 -23.57 7.55
C GLU A 32 18.19 -23.15 6.74
N LYS A 33 18.89 -22.08 7.16
CA LYS A 33 20.07 -21.52 6.49
C LYS A 33 19.80 -21.13 5.03
N GLU A 34 18.60 -20.62 4.78
CA GLU A 34 18.22 -20.09 3.47
C GLU A 34 19.10 -18.89 3.08
N ILE A 35 19.38 -18.79 1.78
CA ILE A 35 20.30 -17.78 1.24
C ILE A 35 19.51 -16.57 0.77
N LYS A 36 19.92 -15.37 1.19
CA LYS A 36 19.38 -14.11 0.66
C LYS A 36 19.86 -13.92 -0.78
N VAL A 37 18.97 -14.18 -1.74
CA VAL A 37 19.22 -14.01 -3.19
C VAL A 37 18.93 -12.60 -3.71
N VAL A 38 18.34 -11.74 -2.88
CA VAL A 38 17.96 -10.37 -3.25
C VAL A 38 18.90 -9.37 -2.60
N LYS A 39 19.60 -8.59 -3.42
CA LYS A 39 20.39 -7.43 -2.97
C LYS A 39 19.66 -6.15 -3.36
N VAL A 40 19.46 -5.29 -2.37
CA VAL A 40 18.74 -4.03 -2.52
C VAL A 40 19.74 -2.89 -2.51
N ASN A 41 19.55 -1.92 -3.40
CA ASN A 41 20.23 -0.64 -3.36
C ASN A 41 19.14 0.45 -3.36
N CYS A 42 18.84 0.96 -2.16
CA CYS A 42 17.79 1.96 -1.92
C CYS A 42 18.11 3.29 -2.61
N GLU A 43 19.37 3.74 -2.57
CA GLU A 43 19.82 5.02 -3.17
C GLU A 43 19.58 5.07 -4.69
N ARG A 44 19.78 3.94 -5.37
CA ARG A 44 19.59 3.83 -6.81
C ARG A 44 18.19 3.32 -7.20
N GLY A 45 17.35 2.97 -6.23
CA GLY A 45 16.05 2.34 -6.49
C GLY A 45 16.17 1.02 -7.26
N THR A 46 17.22 0.22 -7.00
CA THR A 46 17.48 -1.01 -7.76
C THR A 46 17.46 -2.27 -6.90
N ILE A 47 16.95 -3.36 -7.48
CA ILE A 47 16.95 -4.71 -6.93
C ILE A 47 17.76 -5.61 -7.83
N GLN A 48 18.70 -6.35 -7.22
CA GLN A 48 19.54 -7.33 -7.90
C GLN A 48 19.19 -8.73 -7.41
N LEU A 49 18.64 -9.56 -8.30
CA LEU A 49 18.34 -10.96 -8.05
C LEU A 49 19.51 -11.82 -8.49
N HIS A 50 20.14 -12.50 -7.54
CA HIS A 50 21.25 -13.41 -7.76
C HIS A 50 20.73 -14.84 -7.86
N ARG A 51 21.04 -15.55 -8.94
CA ARG A 51 20.69 -16.96 -9.02
C ARG A 51 21.55 -17.76 -8.03
N PRO A 52 20.97 -18.65 -7.20
CA PRO A 52 21.77 -19.54 -6.38
C PRO A 52 22.63 -20.45 -7.28
N PRO A 53 23.87 -20.76 -6.88
CA PRO A 53 24.73 -21.65 -7.66
C PRO A 53 24.09 -23.04 -7.75
N VAL A 54 23.94 -23.55 -8.98
CA VAL A 54 23.39 -24.88 -9.23
C VAL A 54 24.50 -25.91 -9.03
N THR A 55 24.26 -26.89 -8.16
CA THR A 55 25.10 -28.10 -8.00
C THR A 55 24.33 -29.33 -8.49
N PRO A 56 24.85 -30.13 -9.44
CA PRO A 56 26.18 -30.05 -10.06
C PRO A 56 26.27 -28.91 -11.11
N PRO A 57 27.49 -28.40 -11.37
CA PRO A 57 27.70 -27.39 -12.40
C PRO A 57 27.29 -27.96 -13.76
N SER A 58 26.30 -27.36 -14.40
CA SER A 58 25.93 -27.72 -15.77
C SER A 58 27.11 -27.42 -16.68
N SER A 59 27.62 -28.45 -17.36
CA SER A 59 28.80 -28.46 -18.23
C SER A 59 28.63 -27.67 -19.54
N GLN A 60 27.70 -26.71 -19.59
CA GLN A 60 27.46 -25.80 -20.72
C GLN A 60 27.25 -24.34 -20.28
N ALA A 61 27.73 -23.94 -19.10
CA ALA A 61 27.77 -22.52 -18.72
C ALA A 61 29.02 -21.85 -19.34
N ASN A 62 28.99 -21.65 -20.66
CA ASN A 62 29.90 -20.72 -21.31
C ASN A 62 29.60 -19.31 -20.80
N GLY A 63 30.60 -18.64 -20.21
CA GLY A 63 30.59 -17.19 -20.03
C GLY A 63 29.89 -16.68 -18.77
N ASN A 64 30.69 -16.04 -17.94
CA ASN A 64 30.41 -15.35 -16.68
C ASN A 64 29.40 -14.16 -16.76
N GLU A 65 28.48 -14.09 -17.74
CA GLU A 65 27.82 -12.80 -18.05
C GLU A 65 26.40 -12.56 -17.51
N ASP A 66 25.56 -13.53 -17.11
CA ASP A 66 24.15 -13.21 -16.77
C ASP A 66 23.57 -13.95 -15.54
N ASN A 67 24.27 -13.95 -14.40
CA ASN A 67 23.74 -14.53 -13.15
C ASN A 67 23.02 -13.52 -12.22
N VAL A 68 22.94 -12.25 -12.62
CA VAL A 68 22.32 -11.19 -11.84
C VAL A 68 21.28 -10.46 -12.68
N LYS A 69 20.02 -10.53 -12.28
CA LYS A 69 18.96 -9.72 -12.90
C LYS A 69 18.76 -8.44 -12.11
N ILE A 70 18.85 -7.30 -12.78
CA ILE A 70 18.69 -5.99 -12.16
C ILE A 70 17.35 -5.40 -12.59
N TYR A 71 16.57 -4.94 -11.61
CA TYR A 71 15.29 -4.25 -11.80
C TYR A 71 15.36 -2.88 -11.14
N THR A 72 14.80 -1.87 -11.79
CA THR A 72 14.74 -0.49 -11.29
C THR A 72 13.28 -0.11 -11.02
N PHE A 73 13.05 0.56 -9.90
CA PHE A 73 11.74 1.02 -9.45
C PHE A 73 11.84 2.47 -8.95
N ASP A 74 10.71 3.13 -8.74
CA ASP A 74 10.69 4.52 -8.26
C ASP A 74 11.28 4.63 -6.86
N THR A 75 11.01 3.63 -6.01
CA THR A 75 11.62 3.53 -4.68
C THR A 75 11.74 2.07 -4.27
N VAL A 76 12.85 1.74 -3.60
CA VAL A 76 13.07 0.41 -3.06
C VAL A 76 13.48 0.51 -1.59
N TYR A 77 12.84 -0.30 -0.77
CA TYR A 77 13.09 -0.43 0.66
C TYR A 77 13.66 -1.81 0.97
N ASP A 78 14.66 -1.84 1.83
CA ASP A 78 15.30 -3.06 2.30
C ASP A 78 14.67 -3.55 3.63
N CYS A 79 15.35 -4.49 4.28
CA CYS A 79 14.89 -5.10 5.52
C CYS A 79 15.02 -4.19 6.75
N ASP A 80 15.81 -3.13 6.66
CA ASP A 80 16.08 -2.20 7.75
C ASP A 80 15.17 -0.96 7.69
N SER A 81 14.49 -0.79 6.56
CA SER A 81 13.54 0.30 6.31
C SER A 81 12.29 0.20 7.19
N LYS A 82 11.97 1.30 7.88
CA LYS A 82 10.85 1.35 8.85
C LYS A 82 9.52 1.65 8.18
N GLN A 83 8.41 1.24 8.82
CA GLN A 83 7.06 1.58 8.35
C GLN A 83 6.83 3.09 8.26
N GLU A 84 7.37 3.84 9.23
CA GLU A 84 7.24 5.30 9.28
C GLU A 84 7.89 5.98 8.08
N GLU A 85 9.09 5.53 7.69
CA GLU A 85 9.82 6.05 6.52
C GLU A 85 9.04 5.77 5.24
N ILE A 86 8.59 4.52 5.06
CA ILE A 86 7.76 4.13 3.90
C ILE A 86 6.48 4.97 3.82
N TYR A 87 5.85 5.22 4.97
CA TYR A 87 4.66 6.06 5.02
C TYR A 87 4.96 7.51 4.62
N ALA A 88 6.01 8.11 5.19
CA ALA A 88 6.41 9.48 4.92
C ALA A 88 6.74 9.73 3.44
N ASP A 89 7.43 8.79 2.80
CA ASP A 89 7.91 8.96 1.44
C ASP A 89 6.83 8.66 0.39
N VAL A 90 5.99 7.64 0.63
CA VAL A 90 5.03 7.14 -0.37
C VAL A 90 3.60 7.58 -0.09
N CYS A 91 3.16 7.42 1.15
CA CYS A 91 1.75 7.54 1.51
C CYS A 91 1.37 8.97 1.88
N HIS A 92 2.26 9.70 2.57
CA HIS A 92 2.03 11.09 2.95
C HIS A 92 1.67 12.00 1.75
N PRO A 93 2.45 12.06 0.65
CA PRO A 93 2.08 12.89 -0.49
C PRO A 93 0.76 12.47 -1.15
N LEU A 94 0.42 11.18 -1.10
CA LEU A 94 -0.85 10.67 -1.63
C LEU A 94 -2.04 11.12 -0.76
N VAL A 95 -1.91 11.03 0.57
CA VAL A 95 -2.95 11.50 1.50
C VAL A 95 -3.15 13.01 1.38
N GLU A 96 -2.08 13.78 1.26
CA GLU A 96 -2.16 15.23 0.97
C GLU A 96 -2.90 15.52 -0.35
N SER A 97 -2.65 14.72 -1.40
CA SER A 97 -3.39 14.84 -2.65
C SER A 97 -4.89 14.57 -2.45
N VAL A 98 -5.25 13.55 -1.65
CA VAL A 98 -6.65 13.26 -1.31
C VAL A 98 -7.32 14.41 -0.56
N LEU A 99 -6.62 15.01 0.40
CA LEU A 99 -7.12 16.16 1.16
C LEU A 99 -7.29 17.42 0.29
N ASN A 100 -6.58 17.49 -0.84
CA ASN A 100 -6.75 18.53 -1.86
C ASN A 100 -7.86 18.23 -2.88
N GLY A 101 -8.58 17.11 -2.74
CA GLY A 101 -9.75 16.76 -3.56
C GLY A 101 -9.45 15.82 -4.72
N PHE A 102 -8.29 15.17 -4.74
CA PHE A 102 -7.97 14.13 -5.73
C PHE A 102 -8.30 12.73 -5.20
N ASN A 103 -8.38 11.75 -6.10
CA ASN A 103 -8.53 10.34 -5.72
C ASN A 103 -7.14 9.69 -5.56
N GLY A 104 -6.96 8.94 -4.48
CA GLY A 104 -5.74 8.18 -4.22
C GLY A 104 -6.05 6.70 -4.00
N THR A 105 -5.15 5.81 -4.45
CA THR A 105 -5.29 4.36 -4.26
C THR A 105 -3.92 3.74 -4.02
N ILE A 106 -3.84 2.85 -3.04
CA ILE A 106 -2.62 2.11 -2.68
C ILE A 106 -2.90 0.62 -2.87
N PHE A 107 -2.02 -0.06 -3.61
CA PHE A 107 -2.05 -1.51 -3.75
C PHE A 107 -0.84 -2.12 -3.06
N ALA A 108 -1.07 -3.12 -2.22
CA ALA A 108 -0.02 -3.99 -1.71
C ALA A 108 -0.04 -5.30 -2.49
N TYR A 109 1.02 -5.56 -3.27
CA TYR A 109 1.13 -6.75 -4.11
C TYR A 109 2.34 -7.60 -3.71
N GLY A 110 2.21 -8.92 -3.84
CA GLY A 110 3.26 -9.89 -3.50
C GLY A 110 2.71 -11.26 -3.12
N GLN A 111 3.60 -12.26 -2.99
CA GLN A 111 3.24 -13.61 -2.57
C GLN A 111 2.72 -13.65 -1.12
N THR A 112 2.02 -14.71 -0.73
CA THR A 112 1.67 -14.97 0.68
C THR A 112 2.94 -14.98 1.54
N GLY A 113 2.90 -14.30 2.69
CA GLY A 113 4.05 -14.22 3.59
C GLY A 113 5.11 -13.17 3.23
N THR A 114 4.90 -12.30 2.23
CA THR A 114 5.86 -11.23 1.87
C THR A 114 5.65 -9.91 2.63
N GLY A 115 4.70 -9.86 3.58
CA GLY A 115 4.48 -8.67 4.42
C GLY A 115 3.49 -7.63 3.88
N LYS A 116 2.56 -8.02 3.00
CA LYS A 116 1.46 -7.15 2.53
C LYS A 116 0.62 -6.60 3.68
N THR A 117 0.06 -7.51 4.50
CA THR A 117 -0.73 -7.18 5.69
C THR A 117 0.09 -6.37 6.69
N TYR A 118 1.36 -6.76 6.92
CA TYR A 118 2.26 -5.99 7.77
C TYR A 118 2.47 -4.55 7.26
N THR A 119 2.58 -4.34 5.95
CA THR A 119 2.72 -2.96 5.41
C THR A 119 1.43 -2.16 5.54
N MET A 120 0.28 -2.76 5.23
CA MET A 120 -1.01 -2.05 5.21
C MET A 120 -1.60 -1.86 6.60
N GLU A 121 -1.73 -2.93 7.39
CA GLU A 121 -2.32 -2.91 8.74
C GLU A 121 -1.25 -2.64 9.80
N GLY A 122 -0.10 -3.29 9.70
CA GLY A 122 0.97 -3.21 10.69
C GLY A 122 0.68 -4.03 11.94
N VAL A 123 1.43 -3.72 13.00
CA VAL A 123 1.25 -4.28 14.34
C VAL A 123 1.02 -3.13 15.32
N VAL A 124 0.55 -3.44 16.53
CA VAL A 124 0.23 -2.42 17.54
C VAL A 124 1.40 -1.46 17.79
N ASP A 125 2.61 -2.00 17.94
CA ASP A 125 3.82 -1.21 18.21
C ASP A 125 4.41 -0.54 16.96
N ASP A 126 4.02 -0.99 15.76
CA ASP A 126 4.49 -0.45 14.49
C ASP A 126 3.34 -0.40 13.46
N PRO A 127 2.45 0.60 13.59
CA PRO A 127 1.22 0.69 12.81
C PRO A 127 1.53 0.86 11.32
N GLY A 128 0.68 0.26 10.48
CA GLY A 128 0.83 0.29 9.04
C GLY A 128 0.26 1.55 8.38
N VAL A 129 0.21 1.50 7.06
CA VAL A 129 -0.27 2.59 6.21
C VAL A 129 -1.70 3.02 6.56
N ILE A 130 -2.59 2.08 6.88
CA ILE A 130 -4.01 2.34 7.15
C ILE A 130 -4.17 3.24 8.38
N ALA A 131 -3.61 2.82 9.53
CA ALA A 131 -3.72 3.57 10.78
C ALA A 131 -3.05 4.94 10.68
N ARG A 132 -1.83 4.99 10.12
CA ARG A 132 -1.09 6.25 9.90
C ARG A 132 -1.86 7.22 8.98
N SER A 133 -2.54 6.70 7.95
CA SER A 133 -3.40 7.50 7.06
C SER A 133 -4.57 8.13 7.80
N PHE A 134 -5.25 7.40 8.68
CA PHE A 134 -6.34 7.97 9.46
C PHE A 134 -5.87 9.05 10.43
N VAL A 135 -4.77 8.81 11.13
CA VAL A 135 -4.17 9.83 12.01
C VAL A 135 -3.85 11.10 11.22
N HIS A 136 -3.24 10.96 10.05
CA HIS A 136 -2.90 12.09 9.18
C HIS A 136 -4.15 12.84 8.71
N ILE A 137 -5.16 12.15 8.17
CA ILE A 137 -6.41 12.75 7.70
C ILE A 137 -7.11 13.53 8.82
N PHE A 138 -7.29 12.92 9.99
CA PHE A 138 -7.98 13.59 11.10
C PHE A 138 -7.15 14.73 11.70
N SER A 139 -5.82 14.63 11.69
CA SER A 139 -4.93 15.73 12.11
C SER A 139 -5.07 16.93 11.18
N HIS A 140 -5.11 16.72 9.87
CA HIS A 140 -5.33 17.79 8.89
C HIS A 140 -6.71 18.43 9.06
N ILE A 141 -7.76 17.62 9.25
CA ILE A 141 -9.13 18.11 9.49
C ILE A 141 -9.18 18.99 10.75
N GLY A 142 -8.54 18.56 11.84
CA GLY A 142 -8.51 19.31 13.10
C GLY A 142 -7.77 20.65 13.01
N GLN A 143 -6.82 20.79 12.09
CA GLN A 143 -6.06 22.01 11.85
C GLN A 143 -6.74 22.96 10.84
N SER A 144 -7.67 22.44 10.02
CA SER A 144 -8.34 23.23 8.99
C SER A 144 -9.56 23.98 9.54
N SER A 145 -9.46 25.30 9.65
CA SER A 145 -10.54 26.21 10.10
C SER A 145 -11.53 26.62 8.99
N HIS A 146 -11.16 26.45 7.72
CA HIS A 146 -11.89 27.05 6.58
C HIS A 146 -12.68 26.04 5.73
N LYS A 147 -12.67 24.75 6.08
CA LYS A 147 -13.36 23.68 5.35
C LYS A 147 -14.16 22.82 6.31
N GLN A 148 -15.30 22.30 5.83
CA GLN A 148 -16.09 21.30 6.53
C GLN A 148 -15.82 19.93 5.89
N PHE A 149 -15.57 18.92 6.71
CA PHE A 149 -15.24 17.57 6.25
C PHE A 149 -16.28 16.56 6.74
N LEU A 150 -16.67 15.65 5.85
CA LEU A 150 -17.46 14.47 6.19
C LEU A 150 -16.64 13.24 5.83
N VAL A 151 -16.13 12.53 6.84
CA VAL A 151 -15.36 11.30 6.62
C VAL A 151 -16.30 10.10 6.70
N ARG A 152 -16.31 9.30 5.64
CA ARG A 152 -17.03 8.03 5.56
C ARG A 152 -16.03 6.91 5.30
N SER A 153 -16.18 5.81 6.03
CA SER A 153 -15.39 4.60 5.86
C SER A 153 -16.27 3.42 5.51
N SER A 154 -15.77 2.55 4.65
CA SER A 154 -16.34 1.25 4.30
C SER A 154 -15.21 0.23 4.21
N TYR A 155 -15.48 -1.03 4.55
CA TYR A 155 -14.49 -2.09 4.51
C TYR A 155 -15.13 -3.36 3.96
N LEU A 156 -14.50 -3.94 2.94
CA LEU A 156 -15.01 -5.10 2.23
C LEU A 156 -13.88 -6.04 1.87
N GLU A 157 -14.25 -7.30 1.66
CA GLU A 157 -13.38 -8.34 1.13
C GLU A 157 -13.94 -8.81 -0.21
N ILE A 158 -13.05 -9.11 -1.15
CA ILE A 158 -13.38 -9.81 -2.39
C ILE A 158 -12.71 -11.19 -2.31
N TYR A 159 -13.51 -12.24 -2.18
CA TYR A 159 -13.02 -13.61 -2.07
C TYR A 159 -13.78 -14.51 -3.04
N GLN A 160 -13.05 -15.21 -3.93
CA GLN A 160 -13.63 -16.05 -4.98
C GLN A 160 -14.70 -15.31 -5.82
N GLU A 161 -14.38 -14.08 -6.24
CA GLU A 161 -15.30 -13.20 -6.97
C GLU A 161 -16.58 -12.79 -6.21
N GLU A 162 -16.71 -13.17 -4.94
CA GLU A 162 -17.78 -12.72 -4.07
C GLU A 162 -17.35 -11.50 -3.25
N ILE A 163 -18.19 -10.47 -3.22
CA ILE A 163 -17.97 -9.27 -2.40
C ILE A 163 -18.69 -9.46 -1.07
N ARG A 164 -17.94 -9.29 0.03
CA ARG A 164 -18.43 -9.41 1.40
C ARG A 164 -18.21 -8.11 2.16
N ASP A 165 -19.24 -7.67 2.87
CA ASP A 165 -19.17 -6.50 3.74
C ASP A 165 -18.48 -6.86 5.06
N LEU A 166 -17.29 -6.33 5.30
CA LEU A 166 -16.56 -6.56 6.54
C LEU A 166 -17.11 -5.74 7.71
N LEU A 167 -18.00 -4.77 7.49
CA LEU A 167 -18.61 -3.97 8.56
C LEU A 167 -20.06 -4.35 8.87
N SER A 168 -20.72 -5.13 8.00
CA SER A 168 -22.10 -5.56 8.22
C SER A 168 -22.21 -6.73 9.19
N THR A 169 -23.13 -6.70 10.15
CA THR A 169 -23.44 -7.85 11.03
C THR A 169 -23.85 -9.11 10.24
N ASN A 170 -24.35 -8.95 9.01
CA ASN A 170 -24.82 -10.04 8.16
C ASN A 170 -23.72 -10.51 7.20
N ALA A 171 -22.80 -11.35 7.68
CA ALA A 171 -21.66 -11.85 6.91
C ALA A 171 -22.02 -12.65 5.64
N ASN A 172 -23.25 -13.20 5.56
CA ASN A 172 -23.72 -13.97 4.41
C ASN A 172 -24.40 -13.11 3.33
N LYS A 173 -24.49 -11.79 3.52
CA LYS A 173 -25.07 -10.91 2.51
C LYS A 173 -24.08 -10.73 1.36
N ARG A 174 -24.37 -11.35 0.21
CA ARG A 174 -23.64 -11.10 -1.03
C ARG A 174 -23.94 -9.70 -1.53
N LEU A 175 -22.90 -8.92 -1.83
CA LEU A 175 -23.02 -7.59 -2.41
C LEU A 175 -22.88 -7.63 -3.93
N GLU A 176 -23.63 -6.78 -4.62
CA GLU A 176 -23.61 -6.65 -6.07
C GLU A 176 -22.86 -5.39 -6.51
N LEU A 177 -22.07 -5.49 -7.58
CA LEU A 177 -21.57 -4.31 -8.28
C LEU A 177 -22.68 -3.72 -9.15
N ARG A 178 -22.80 -2.40 -9.11
CA ARG A 178 -23.69 -1.62 -9.98
C ARG A 178 -22.95 -0.44 -10.55
N GLU A 179 -23.48 0.09 -11.64
CA GLU A 179 -22.92 1.26 -12.30
C GLU A 179 -23.96 2.39 -12.29
N ARG A 180 -23.47 3.61 -12.13
CA ARG A 180 -24.23 4.84 -12.23
C ARG A 180 -23.42 5.85 -13.05
N SER A 181 -24.09 6.60 -13.91
CA SER A 181 -23.44 7.54 -14.83
C SER A 181 -22.72 8.70 -14.15
N ASP A 182 -23.06 9.03 -12.90
CA ASP A 182 -22.50 10.16 -12.15
C ASP A 182 -21.33 9.77 -11.23
N ILE A 183 -21.29 8.53 -10.74
CA ILE A 183 -20.27 8.06 -9.77
C ILE A 183 -19.43 6.89 -10.28
N GLY A 184 -19.80 6.28 -11.42
CA GLY A 184 -19.18 5.08 -11.95
C GLY A 184 -19.64 3.80 -11.24
N VAL A 185 -18.73 2.84 -11.12
CA VAL A 185 -18.98 1.53 -10.49
C VAL A 185 -18.97 1.66 -8.97
N TYR A 186 -20.00 1.12 -8.32
CA TYR A 186 -20.14 1.10 -6.86
C TYR A 186 -20.70 -0.24 -6.38
N VAL A 187 -20.47 -0.54 -5.11
CA VAL A 187 -21.00 -1.73 -4.45
C VAL A 187 -22.35 -1.37 -3.82
N LYS A 188 -23.43 -2.01 -4.29
CA LYS A 188 -24.77 -1.75 -3.76
C LYS A 188 -24.90 -2.30 -2.33
N ASP A 189 -25.53 -1.51 -1.47
CA ASP A 189 -25.80 -1.82 -0.07
C ASP A 189 -24.55 -2.11 0.80
N LEU A 190 -23.38 -1.61 0.37
CA LEU A 190 -22.16 -1.62 1.18
C LEU A 190 -22.35 -0.69 2.40
N SER A 191 -22.08 -1.22 3.58
CA SER A 191 -22.16 -0.46 4.83
C SER A 191 -21.10 0.64 4.83
N SER A 192 -21.53 1.85 5.19
CA SER A 192 -20.66 3.01 5.34
C SER A 192 -20.92 3.68 6.67
N PHE A 193 -19.85 3.94 7.42
CA PHE A 193 -19.90 4.56 8.74
C PHE A 193 -19.31 5.96 8.67
N VAL A 194 -19.99 6.92 9.29
CA VAL A 194 -19.45 8.26 9.50
C VAL A 194 -18.50 8.20 10.69
N CYS A 195 -17.25 8.57 10.48
CA CYS A 195 -16.20 8.55 11.50
C CYS A 195 -15.83 9.98 11.90
N LYS A 196 -15.88 10.30 13.20
CA LYS A 196 -15.57 11.63 13.72
C LYS A 196 -14.12 11.78 14.19
N ASN A 197 -13.45 10.67 14.46
CA ASN A 197 -12.07 10.64 14.94
C ASN A 197 -11.41 9.29 14.62
N VAL A 198 -10.11 9.21 14.92
CA VAL A 198 -9.28 8.01 14.72
C VAL A 198 -9.79 6.82 15.54
N ALA A 199 -10.19 7.02 16.79
CA ALA A 199 -10.64 5.93 17.66
C ALA A 199 -11.94 5.28 17.15
N GLU A 200 -12.86 6.05 16.56
CA GLU A 200 -14.09 5.52 15.97
C GLU A 200 -13.80 4.62 14.76
N ILE A 201 -12.88 5.02 13.88
CA ILE A 201 -12.54 4.23 12.70
C ILE A 201 -11.74 2.97 13.08
N GLU A 202 -10.81 3.08 14.03
CA GLU A 202 -10.08 1.92 14.56
C GLU A 202 -11.02 0.93 15.24
N ARG A 203 -12.04 1.41 15.98
CA ARG A 203 -13.06 0.53 16.57
C ARG A 203 -13.88 -0.20 15.49
N VAL A 204 -14.25 0.51 14.42
CA VAL A 204 -15.04 -0.07 13.32
C VAL A 204 -14.23 -1.14 12.58
N LEU A 205 -12.93 -0.92 12.36
CA LEU A 205 -12.06 -1.88 11.67
C LEU A 205 -11.59 -3.03 12.58
N GLY A 206 -11.29 -2.75 13.85
CA GLY A 206 -10.78 -3.72 14.81
C GLY A 206 -11.81 -4.76 15.27
N GLN A 207 -13.12 -4.50 15.11
CA GLN A 207 -14.20 -5.43 15.48
C GLN A 207 -14.18 -6.77 14.72
N ARG A 208 -13.39 -6.91 13.64
CA ARG A 208 -13.38 -8.12 12.80
C ARG A 208 -12.00 -8.65 12.41
N SER A 209 -10.91 -8.08 12.94
CA SER A 209 -9.57 -8.67 12.85
C SER A 209 -9.31 -9.78 13.89
N SER A 210 -10.37 -10.35 14.49
CA SER A 210 -10.31 -11.43 15.51
C SER A 210 -11.04 -12.67 15.05
#